data_AF-A0A970RN89-F1
#
_entry.id   AF-A0A970RN89-F1
#
_cell.length_a   1.000
_cell.length_b   1.000
_cell.length_c   1.000
_cell.angle_alpha   90.00
_cell.angle_beta   90.00
_cell.angle_gamma   90.00
#
_symmetry.space_group_name_H-M   'P 1'
#
loop_
_entity.id
_entity.type
_entity.pdbx_description
1 polymer ?
#
loop_
_entity_poly.entity_id
_entity_poly.type
_entity_poly.pdbx_seq_one_letter_code
_entity_poly.pdbx_strand_id
1 'polypeptide(L)'
;MENILIGIAIGLAPMLVILIVQYSKYKVKEKEHAKEIGRLKGMLSDRMDLESEGLNKLKQENEELKKQNENLRISLNTYSQKPGRKEIARLQVYQKAVDRLTINSPGFGAAWQAALKESEDEFEKTYIGVQPFIRRLIPLKNSEANVVKLVEDDTD
;
A
#
# COMPACT_ATOMS: atom_id res chain seq x y z
N MET A 1 28.64 11.59 -86.49
CA MET A 1 28.78 11.76 -85.02
C MET A 1 27.50 12.25 -84.35
N GLU A 2 26.60 12.92 -85.07
CA GLU A 2 25.34 13.46 -84.53
C GLU A 2 24.37 12.39 -84.00
N ASN A 3 24.24 11.25 -84.69
CA ASN A 3 23.34 10.17 -84.27
C ASN A 3 23.74 9.49 -82.95
N ILE A 4 25.04 9.47 -82.62
CA ILE A 4 25.56 8.92 -81.35
C ILE A 4 25.27 9.90 -80.21
N LEU A 5 25.41 11.20 -80.47
CA LEU A 5 25.09 12.27 -79.52
C LEU A 5 23.60 12.30 -79.14
N ILE A 6 22.71 12.11 -80.13
CA ILE A 6 21.26 12.04 -79.91
C ILE A 6 20.88 10.78 -79.11
N GLY A 7 21.48 9.62 -79.41
CA GLY A 7 21.25 8.38 -78.66
C GLY A 7 21.69 8.46 -77.19
N ILE A 8 22.83 9.09 -76.92
CA ILE A 8 23.32 9.33 -75.55
C ILE A 8 22.39 10.31 -74.82
N ALA A 9 21.95 11.39 -75.47
CA ALA A 9 21.05 12.36 -74.85
C ALA A 9 19.70 11.74 -74.44
N ILE A 10 19.14 10.84 -75.25
CA ILE A 10 17.84 10.19 -74.98
C ILE A 10 17.93 9.21 -73.80
N GLY A 11 19.07 8.55 -73.58
CA GLY A 11 19.25 7.66 -72.42
C GLY A 11 19.60 8.40 -71.12
N LEU A 12 20.38 9.48 -71.23
CA LEU A 12 20.93 10.20 -70.07
C LEU A 12 19.90 11.18 -69.46
N ALA A 13 19.06 11.80 -70.28
CA ALA A 13 18.00 12.70 -69.81
C ALA A 13 16.99 12.04 -68.84
N PRO A 14 16.35 10.89 -69.16
CA PRO A 14 15.41 10.25 -68.23
C PRO A 14 16.10 9.71 -66.98
N MET A 15 17.35 9.25 -67.10
CA MET A 15 18.14 8.78 -65.96
C MET A 15 18.42 9.92 -64.97
N LEU A 16 18.81 11.10 -65.46
CA LEU A 16 18.98 12.30 -64.62
C LEU A 16 17.69 12.73 -63.94
N VAL A 17 16.57 12.70 -64.65
CA VAL A 17 15.26 13.06 -64.08
C VAL A 17 14.88 12.11 -62.95
N ILE A 18 15.05 10.79 -63.13
CA ILE A 18 14.78 9.80 -62.07
C ILE A 18 15.69 10.04 -60.86
N LEU A 19 16.97 10.33 -61.09
CA LEU A 19 17.94 10.59 -60.01
C LEU A 19 17.58 11.83 -59.19
N ILE A 20 17.14 12.91 -59.86
CA ILE A 20 16.69 14.15 -59.21
C ILE A 20 15.41 13.90 -58.39
N VAL A 21 14.45 13.15 -58.92
CA VAL A 21 13.21 12.79 -58.20
C VAL A 21 13.51 11.88 -57.02
N GLN A 22 14.42 10.93 -57.18
CA GLN A 22 14.82 10.03 -56.10
C GLN A 22 15.54 10.79 -54.98
N TYR A 23 16.51 11.65 -55.33
CA TYR A 23 17.24 12.46 -54.35
C TYR A 23 16.32 13.39 -53.57
N SER A 24 15.39 14.07 -54.25
CA SER A 24 14.42 14.95 -53.57
C SER A 24 13.51 14.18 -52.60
N LYS A 25 13.01 13.01 -52.98
CA LYS A 25 12.22 12.14 -52.09
C LYS A 25 13.02 11.65 -50.88
N TYR A 26 14.28 11.25 -51.07
CA TYR A 26 15.14 10.83 -49.95
C TYR A 26 15.38 11.96 -48.96
N LYS A 27 15.64 13.18 -49.45
CA LYS A 27 15.85 14.36 -48.59
C LYS A 27 14.60 14.76 -47.80
N VAL A 28 13.42 14.59 -48.37
CA VAL A 28 12.15 14.84 -47.64
C VAL A 28 11.96 13.78 -46.54
N LYS A 29 12.14 12.50 -46.85
CA LYS A 29 12.02 11.41 -45.85
C LYS A 29 13.02 11.54 -44.71
N GLU A 30 14.27 11.92 -45.01
CA GLU A 30 15.31 12.14 -44.00
C GLU A 30 14.89 13.24 -43.00
N LYS A 31 14.29 14.34 -43.50
CA LYS A 31 13.77 15.42 -42.66
C LYS A 31 12.55 14.97 -41.84
N GLU A 32 11.66 14.18 -42.41
CA GLU A 32 10.50 13.63 -41.71
C GLU A 32 10.93 12.70 -40.56
N HIS A 33 11.88 11.80 -40.81
CA HIS A 33 12.44 10.93 -39.77
C HIS A 33 13.18 11.72 -38.69
N ALA A 34 13.97 12.74 -39.06
CA ALA A 34 14.63 13.60 -38.08
C ALA A 34 13.62 14.35 -37.19
N LYS A 35 12.52 14.84 -37.79
CA LYS A 35 11.42 15.49 -37.06
C LYS A 35 10.71 14.52 -36.12
N GLU A 36 10.47 13.30 -36.57
CA GLU A 36 9.83 12.26 -35.75
C GLU A 36 10.72 11.82 -34.59
N ILE A 37 12.02 11.64 -34.81
CA ILE A 37 12.99 11.37 -33.74
C ILE A 37 13.00 12.51 -32.73
N GLY A 38 12.99 13.77 -33.18
CA GLY A 38 12.89 14.94 -32.30
C GLY A 38 11.62 14.94 -31.45
N ARG A 39 10.47 14.65 -32.08
CA ARG A 39 9.18 14.53 -31.40
C ARG A 39 9.18 13.40 -30.35
N LEU A 40 9.69 12.23 -30.72
CA LEU A 40 9.76 11.07 -29.81
C LEU A 40 10.69 11.34 -28.63
N LYS A 41 11.83 11.99 -28.86
CA LYS A 41 12.74 12.42 -27.78
C LYS A 41 12.06 13.43 -26.84
N GLY A 42 11.31 14.40 -27.39
CA GLY A 42 10.53 15.34 -26.59
C GLY A 42 9.50 14.61 -25.72
N MET A 43 8.68 13.74 -26.33
CA MET A 43 7.70 12.94 -25.59
C MET A 43 8.34 12.07 -24.51
N LEU A 44 9.53 11.51 -24.77
CA LEU A 44 10.25 10.72 -23.77
C LEU A 44 10.71 11.59 -22.59
N SER A 45 11.24 12.78 -22.87
CA SER A 45 11.62 13.74 -21.83
C SER A 45 10.41 14.11 -20.97
N ASP A 46 9.30 14.51 -21.61
CA ASP A 46 8.07 14.88 -20.91
C ASP A 46 7.54 13.74 -20.03
N ARG A 47 7.63 12.49 -20.52
CA ARG A 47 7.24 11.30 -19.76
C ARG A 47 8.16 11.04 -18.58
N MET A 48 9.46 11.17 -18.77
CA MET A 48 10.45 10.99 -17.71
C MET A 48 10.28 12.05 -16.62
N ASP A 49 10.04 13.30 -17.01
CA ASP A 49 9.80 14.41 -16.08
C ASP A 49 8.51 14.17 -15.28
N LEU A 50 7.42 13.78 -15.95
CA LEU A 50 6.15 13.47 -15.30
C LEU A 50 6.24 12.26 -14.36
N GLU A 51 6.96 11.21 -14.76
CA GLU A 51 7.20 10.04 -13.92
C GLU A 51 8.07 10.39 -12.71
N SER A 52 9.09 11.24 -12.89
CA SER A 52 9.94 11.73 -11.80
C SER A 52 9.16 12.59 -10.80
N GLU A 53 8.31 13.50 -11.27
CA GLU A 53 7.40 14.27 -10.42
C GLU A 53 6.42 13.38 -9.66
N GLY A 54 5.83 12.40 -10.35
CA GLY A 54 4.93 11.42 -9.74
C GLY A 54 5.62 10.58 -8.65
N LEU A 55 6.83 10.09 -8.93
CA LEU A 55 7.65 9.35 -7.97
C LEU A 55 8.02 10.21 -6.76
N ASN A 56 8.40 11.47 -6.98
CA ASN A 56 8.73 12.38 -5.89
C ASN A 56 7.52 12.65 -4.99
N LYS A 57 6.34 12.86 -5.57
CA LYS A 57 5.09 13.01 -4.83
C LYS A 57 4.76 11.76 -4.01
N LEU A 58 4.85 10.58 -4.62
CA LEU A 58 4.60 9.31 -3.94
C LEU A 58 5.58 9.08 -2.78
N LYS A 59 6.85 9.45 -2.96
CA LYS A 59 7.87 9.37 -1.92
C LYS A 59 7.55 10.32 -0.75
N GLN A 60 7.15 11.56 -1.04
CA GLN A 60 6.73 12.52 -0.01
C GLN A 60 5.51 12.04 0.77
N GLU A 61 4.48 11.54 0.09
CA GLU A 61 3.29 10.96 0.74
C GLU A 61 3.67 9.76 1.62
N ASN A 62 4.61 8.90 1.18
CA ASN A 62 5.09 7.78 1.97
C ASN A 62 5.82 8.22 3.25
N GLU A 63 6.68 9.24 3.13
CA GLU A 63 7.40 9.83 4.28
C GLU A 63 6.42 10.48 5.26
N GLU A 64 5.41 11.18 4.76
CA GLU A 64 4.37 11.80 5.58
C GLU A 64 3.54 10.73 6.32
N LEU A 65 3.07 9.70 5.60
CA LEU A 65 2.32 8.60 6.20
C LEU A 65 3.13 7.86 7.27
N LYS A 66 4.43 7.63 7.04
CA LYS A 66 5.32 7.05 8.06
C LYS A 66 5.40 7.91 9.31
N LYS A 67 5.52 9.24 9.13
CA LYS A 67 5.54 10.18 10.25
C LYS A 67 4.21 10.20 11.01
N GLN A 68 3.09 10.22 10.31
CA GLN A 68 1.76 10.15 10.92
C GLN A 68 1.56 8.82 11.66
N ASN A 69 2.01 7.70 11.09
CA ASN A 69 1.93 6.39 11.71
C ASN A 69 2.72 6.35 13.03
N GLU A 70 3.94 6.87 13.04
CA GLU A 70 4.75 6.95 14.26
C GLU A 70 4.10 7.86 15.30
N ASN A 71 3.57 9.03 14.89
CA ASN A 71 2.85 9.93 15.79
C ASN A 71 1.63 9.26 16.41
N LEU A 72 0.87 8.49 15.62
CA LEU A 72 -0.28 7.72 16.12
C LEU A 72 0.15 6.62 17.07
N ARG A 73 1.25 5.91 16.76
CA ARG A 73 1.83 4.88 17.63
C ARG A 73 2.23 5.47 18.99
N ILE A 74 2.93 6.60 18.97
CA ILE A 74 3.33 7.32 20.19
C ILE A 74 2.10 7.80 20.96
N SER A 75 1.10 8.37 20.27
CA SER A 75 -0.14 8.84 20.88
C SER A 75 -0.91 7.69 21.53
N LEU A 76 -1.05 6.56 20.86
CA LEU A 76 -1.70 5.35 21.39
C LEU A 76 -0.97 4.83 22.63
N ASN A 77 0.37 4.74 22.58
CA ASN A 77 1.16 4.33 23.73
C ASN A 77 1.01 5.31 24.91
N THR A 78 0.99 6.61 24.63
CA THR A 78 0.80 7.65 25.64
C THR A 78 -0.59 7.56 26.29
N TYR A 79 -1.65 7.33 25.50
CA TYR A 79 -3.00 7.12 26.02
C TYR A 79 -3.10 5.85 26.88
N SER A 80 -2.43 4.77 26.46
CA SER A 80 -2.38 3.53 27.25
C SER A 80 -1.67 3.72 28.60
N GLN A 81 -0.59 4.51 28.64
CA GLN A 81 0.18 4.74 29.87
C GLN A 81 -0.44 5.79 30.81
N LYS A 82 -1.27 6.71 30.29
CA LYS A 82 -1.93 7.76 31.06
C LYS A 82 -3.45 7.67 30.90
N PRO A 83 -4.10 6.65 31.48
CA PRO A 83 -5.56 6.63 31.55
C PRO A 83 -6.05 7.94 32.18
N GLY A 84 -7.08 8.52 31.59
CA GLY A 84 -7.51 9.87 31.96
C GLY A 84 -7.90 9.95 33.44
N ARG A 85 -7.70 11.11 34.10
CA ARG A 85 -8.09 11.28 35.51
C ARG A 85 -9.56 10.93 35.79
N LYS A 86 -10.43 11.09 34.79
CA LYS A 86 -11.85 10.67 34.84
C LYS A 86 -12.02 9.15 34.91
N GLU A 87 -11.22 8.38 34.17
CA GLU A 87 -11.27 6.91 34.18
C GLU A 87 -10.74 6.35 35.49
N ILE A 88 -9.62 6.90 35.98
CA ILE A 88 -9.06 6.55 37.30
C ILE A 88 -10.08 6.84 38.41
N ALA A 89 -10.70 8.04 38.39
CA ALA A 89 -11.73 8.37 39.37
C ALA A 89 -12.93 7.41 39.30
N ARG A 90 -13.37 7.04 38.10
CA ARG A 90 -14.45 6.07 37.90
C ARG A 90 -14.07 4.68 38.43
N LEU A 91 -12.86 4.21 38.16
CA LEU A 91 -12.34 2.94 38.71
C LEU A 91 -12.33 2.96 40.24
N GLN A 92 -11.92 4.06 40.87
CA GLN A 92 -11.98 4.20 42.33
C GLN A 92 -13.40 4.12 42.88
N VAL A 93 -14.40 4.66 42.18
CA VAL A 93 -15.80 4.52 42.59
C VAL A 93 -16.27 3.07 42.47
N TYR A 94 -15.92 2.38 41.38
CA TYR A 94 -16.25 0.96 41.23
C TYR A 94 -15.58 0.09 42.29
N GLN A 95 -14.30 0.31 42.57
CA GLN A 95 -13.58 -0.42 43.62
C GLN A 95 -14.27 -0.26 44.98
N LYS A 96 -14.62 0.98 45.36
CA LYS A 96 -15.35 1.24 46.60
C LYS A 96 -16.72 0.58 46.64
N ALA A 97 -17.41 0.45 45.50
CA ALA A 97 -18.68 -0.26 45.44
C ALA A 97 -18.50 -1.76 45.66
N VAL A 98 -17.49 -2.36 45.05
CA VAL A 98 -17.10 -3.77 45.24
C VAL A 98 -16.69 -4.05 46.69
N ASP A 99 -15.89 -3.17 47.30
CA ASP A 99 -15.47 -3.31 48.70
C ASP A 99 -16.70 -3.32 49.64
N ARG A 100 -17.67 -2.44 49.39
CA ARG A 100 -18.94 -2.41 50.15
C ARG A 100 -19.78 -3.67 49.95
N LEU A 101 -19.87 -4.19 48.72
CA LEU A 101 -20.59 -5.43 48.44
C LEU A 101 -19.93 -6.64 49.10
N THR A 102 -18.60 -6.63 49.21
CA THR A 102 -17.83 -7.69 49.87
C THR A 102 -18.09 -7.74 51.37
N ILE A 103 -18.26 -6.57 52.01
CA ILE A 103 -18.59 -6.48 53.43
C ILE A 103 -20.06 -6.82 53.70
N ASN A 104 -20.97 -6.36 52.83
CA ASN A 104 -22.41 -6.44 53.07
C ASN A 104 -23.07 -7.72 52.54
N SER A 105 -22.41 -8.49 51.67
CA SER A 105 -22.99 -9.67 51.02
C SER A 105 -22.16 -10.93 51.28
N PRO A 106 -22.67 -11.90 52.07
CA PRO A 106 -22.01 -13.19 52.28
C PRO A 106 -21.76 -13.92 50.95
N GLY A 107 -20.59 -14.55 50.79
CA GLY A 107 -20.23 -15.32 49.59
C GLY A 107 -19.83 -14.51 48.35
N PHE A 108 -20.19 -13.22 48.28
CA PHE A 108 -19.85 -12.36 47.15
C PHE A 108 -18.33 -12.21 46.95
N GLY A 109 -17.57 -12.02 48.04
CA GLY A 109 -16.12 -11.85 47.96
C GLY A 109 -15.39 -13.01 47.28
N ALA A 110 -15.78 -14.25 47.59
CA ALA A 110 -15.18 -15.44 46.99
C ALA A 110 -15.55 -15.59 45.51
N ALA A 111 -16.82 -15.39 45.16
CA ALA A 111 -17.28 -15.41 43.77
C ALA A 111 -16.65 -14.30 42.93
N TRP A 112 -16.51 -13.10 43.50
CA TRP A 112 -15.84 -11.97 42.84
C TRP A 112 -14.36 -12.21 42.61
N GLN A 113 -13.62 -12.75 43.60
CA GLN A 113 -12.20 -13.08 43.42
C GLN A 113 -11.98 -14.16 42.36
N ALA A 114 -12.85 -15.18 42.31
CA ALA A 114 -12.79 -16.22 41.27
C ALA A 114 -13.05 -15.62 39.88
N ALA A 115 -14.10 -14.82 39.72
CA ALA A 115 -14.41 -14.15 38.47
C ALA A 115 -13.32 -13.14 38.05
N LEU A 116 -12.71 -12.43 39.00
CA LEU A 116 -11.60 -11.52 38.75
C LEU A 116 -10.39 -12.28 38.21
N LYS A 117 -10.02 -13.39 38.85
CA LYS A 117 -8.91 -14.25 38.41
C LYS A 117 -9.14 -14.80 36.99
N GLU A 118 -10.34 -15.30 36.71
CA GLU A 118 -10.70 -15.80 35.38
C GLU A 118 -10.64 -14.68 34.31
N SER A 119 -11.10 -13.48 34.66
CA SER A 119 -11.04 -12.31 33.78
C SER A 119 -9.59 -11.84 33.53
N GLU A 120 -8.72 -11.91 34.54
CA GLU A 120 -7.28 -11.62 34.40
C GLU A 120 -6.61 -12.63 33.46
N ASP A 121 -6.92 -13.92 33.62
CA ASP A 121 -6.41 -15.00 32.76
C ASP A 121 -6.90 -14.84 31.31
N GLU A 122 -8.15 -14.40 31.08
CA GLU A 122 -8.68 -14.10 29.74
C GLU A 122 -8.06 -12.84 29.13
N PHE A 123 -7.85 -11.81 29.95
CA PHE A 123 -7.20 -10.57 29.53
C PHE A 123 -5.75 -10.79 29.11
N GLU A 124 -4.98 -11.58 29.87
CA GLU A 124 -3.59 -11.93 29.53
C GLU A 124 -3.50 -12.67 28.19
N LYS A 125 -4.38 -13.65 27.95
CA LYS A 125 -4.46 -14.38 26.68
C LYS A 125 -4.77 -13.46 25.49
N THR A 126 -5.61 -12.44 25.71
CA THR A 126 -6.08 -11.53 24.66
C THR A 126 -5.10 -10.39 24.35
N TYR A 127 -4.45 -9.81 25.38
CA TYR A 127 -3.61 -8.62 25.23
C TYR A 127 -2.10 -8.92 25.18
N ILE A 128 -1.64 -9.98 25.84
CA ILE A 128 -0.20 -10.34 25.94
C ILE A 128 0.11 -11.58 25.09
N GLY A 129 -0.88 -12.43 24.82
CA GLY A 129 -0.72 -13.63 24.02
C GLY A 129 -0.39 -13.38 22.55
N VAL A 130 0.43 -14.26 21.97
CA VAL A 130 0.82 -14.31 20.54
C VAL A 130 -0.36 -14.56 19.59
N GLN A 131 -1.56 -14.79 20.12
CA GLN A 131 -2.75 -15.24 19.41
C GLN A 131 -3.36 -14.19 18.45
N PRO A 132 -3.48 -12.89 18.81
CA PRO A 132 -3.92 -11.84 17.88
C PRO A 132 -2.89 -11.61 16.76
N PHE A 133 -1.60 -11.82 17.05
CA PHE A 133 -0.52 -11.71 16.07
C PHE A 133 -0.58 -12.86 15.05
N ILE A 134 -0.77 -14.11 15.52
CA ILE A 134 -0.94 -15.30 14.67
C ILE A 134 -2.21 -15.19 13.80
N ARG A 135 -3.34 -14.73 14.35
CA ARG A 135 -4.59 -14.51 13.59
C ARG A 135 -4.46 -13.41 12.52
N ARG A 136 -3.57 -12.43 12.72
CA ARG A 136 -3.35 -11.31 11.78
C ARG A 136 -2.37 -11.66 10.66
N LEU A 137 -1.41 -12.55 10.92
CA LEU A 137 -0.40 -12.96 9.94
C LEU A 137 -0.78 -14.20 9.13
N ILE A 138 -1.72 -15.01 9.61
CA ILE A 138 -2.26 -16.13 8.85
C ILE A 138 -3.59 -15.68 8.23
N PRO A 139 -3.63 -15.27 6.95
CA PRO A 139 -4.89 -15.19 6.23
C PRO A 139 -5.45 -16.61 6.21
N LEU A 140 -6.55 -16.83 6.94
CA LEU A 140 -7.37 -18.04 6.85
C LEU A 140 -8.02 -18.12 5.46
N LYS A 141 -7.21 -18.31 4.43
CA LYS A 141 -7.65 -18.87 3.15
C LYS A 141 -7.82 -20.35 3.41
N ASN A 142 -9.04 -20.69 3.84
CA ASN A 142 -9.68 -21.99 4.04
C ASN A 142 -10.46 -21.94 5.38
N SER A 143 -11.37 -20.97 5.47
CA SER A 143 -12.55 -21.10 6.31
C SER A 143 -13.45 -22.14 5.65
N GLU A 144 -13.27 -23.40 6.03
CA GLU A 144 -14.31 -24.43 6.11
C GLU A 144 -13.64 -25.71 6.65
N ALA A 145 -14.22 -26.28 7.71
CA ALA A 145 -13.78 -27.44 8.48
C ALA A 145 -12.59 -27.22 9.45
N ASN A 146 -12.88 -26.85 10.71
CA ASN A 146 -12.57 -27.68 11.89
C ASN A 146 -12.87 -27.01 13.26
N VAL A 147 -13.53 -25.86 13.33
CA VAL A 147 -13.86 -25.22 14.63
C VAL A 147 -15.18 -25.67 15.26
N VAL A 148 -15.95 -26.57 14.61
CA VAL A 148 -17.23 -27.06 15.13
C VAL A 148 -17.09 -28.37 15.95
N LYS A 149 -15.94 -29.05 15.92
CA LYS A 149 -15.78 -30.35 16.60
C LYS A 149 -15.38 -30.30 18.08
N LEU A 150 -15.14 -29.13 18.66
CA LEU A 150 -14.74 -29.01 20.07
C LEU A 150 -15.89 -28.70 21.04
N VAL A 151 -17.14 -28.70 20.56
CA VAL A 151 -18.32 -28.40 21.39
C VAL A 151 -19.23 -29.63 21.60
N GLU A 152 -19.04 -30.74 20.86
CA GLU A 152 -19.94 -31.91 20.94
C GLU A 152 -19.45 -33.08 21.81
N ASP A 153 -18.20 -33.09 22.31
CA ASP A 153 -17.66 -34.24 23.07
C ASP A 153 -17.78 -34.14 24.60
N ASP A 154 -18.44 -33.11 25.15
CA ASP A 154 -18.63 -32.93 26.62
C ASP A 154 -20.06 -33.23 27.12
N THR A 155 -20.87 -33.91 26.31
CA THR A 155 -22.16 -34.47 26.76
C THR A 155 -22.32 -35.91 26.28
N ASP A 156 -21.78 -36.85 27.05
CA ASP A 156 -22.36 -38.17 27.35
C ASP A 156 -21.73 -38.76 28.62
#